data_AF-A0A1I6PZD2-F1
#
_entry.id   AF-A0A1I6PZD2-F1
#
_cell.length_a   1.000
_cell.length_b   1.000
_cell.length_c   1.000
_cell.angle_alpha   90.00
_cell.angle_beta   90.00
_cell.angle_gamma   90.00
#
_symmetry.space_group_name_H-M   'P 1'
#
loop_
_entity.id
_entity.type
_entity.pdbx_description
1 polymer ?
#
loop_
_entity_poly.entity_id
_entity_poly.type
_entity_poly.pdbx_seq_one_letter_code
_entity_poly.pdbx_strand_id
1 'polypeptide(L)'
;MLLAPLIIAAVAASPQVPHPATPQTFEGRRSSYVQGTLNVAIGERATLRRNADGTYDLIAVDRIQLADVLPPADGSRGGPNGAAPGTLRFGLHARQDVGSLLKVENGQDQGLKYAGYVVRYVGGQARGPDATSVCTVPAAMATFERWPEPVLQVVVGALSPSDDALPVCPPHVED
;
A
#
# COMPACT_ATOMS: atom_id res chain seq x y z
N MET A 1 -7.19 -51.54 -30.91
CA MET A 1 -7.87 -50.55 -30.04
C MET A 1 -7.04 -50.43 -28.76
N LEU A 2 -6.32 -49.32 -28.58
CA LEU A 2 -5.69 -48.96 -27.30
C LEU A 2 -6.41 -47.73 -26.77
N LEU A 3 -6.99 -47.84 -25.58
CA LEU A 3 -7.59 -46.73 -24.82
C LEU A 3 -6.62 -46.32 -23.73
N ALA A 4 -6.09 -45.09 -23.82
CA ALA A 4 -5.31 -44.46 -22.75
C ALA A 4 -6.25 -43.71 -21.80
N PRO A 5 -6.14 -43.86 -20.46
CA PRO A 5 -6.94 -43.08 -19.53
C PRO A 5 -6.32 -41.68 -19.32
N LEU A 6 -7.12 -40.64 -19.54
CA LEU A 6 -6.83 -39.27 -19.14
C LEU A 6 -7.02 -39.16 -17.61
N ILE A 7 -5.95 -38.87 -16.87
CA ILE A 7 -6.04 -38.50 -15.46
C ILE A 7 -6.25 -36.98 -15.40
N ILE A 8 -7.44 -36.56 -14.99
CA ILE A 8 -7.74 -35.15 -14.70
C ILE A 8 -7.23 -34.86 -13.29
N ALA A 9 -6.12 -34.13 -13.19
CA ALA A 9 -5.64 -33.59 -11.91
C ALA A 9 -6.54 -32.41 -11.51
N ALA A 10 -7.37 -32.61 -10.48
CA ALA A 10 -8.09 -31.54 -9.84
C ALA A 10 -7.10 -30.66 -9.07
N VAL A 11 -6.92 -29.42 -9.51
CA VAL A 11 -6.19 -28.39 -8.75
C VAL A 11 -7.09 -28.01 -7.57
N ALA A 12 -6.77 -28.52 -6.38
CA ALA A 12 -7.43 -28.11 -5.16
C ALA A 12 -7.08 -26.65 -4.88
N ALA A 13 -8.05 -25.74 -5.05
CA ALA A 13 -7.94 -24.37 -4.57
C ALA A 13 -7.79 -24.41 -3.05
N SER A 14 -6.68 -23.87 -2.53
CA SER A 14 -6.47 -23.75 -1.09
C SER A 14 -7.61 -22.93 -0.47
N PRO A 15 -8.22 -23.38 0.64
CA PRO A 15 -9.30 -22.63 1.28
C PRO A 15 -8.78 -21.27 1.76
N GLN A 16 -9.42 -20.20 1.30
CA GLN A 16 -9.13 -18.84 1.77
C GLN A 16 -9.39 -18.79 3.28
N VAL A 17 -8.36 -18.47 4.06
CA VAL A 17 -8.49 -18.31 5.52
C VAL A 17 -9.42 -17.12 5.78
N PRO A 18 -10.51 -17.30 6.55
CA PRO A 18 -11.40 -16.19 6.88
C PRO A 18 -10.64 -15.14 7.69
N HIS A 19 -10.43 -13.95 7.12
CA HIS A 19 -9.85 -12.83 7.84
C HIS A 19 -10.95 -12.05 8.57
N PRO A 20 -10.69 -11.59 9.81
CA PRO A 20 -11.64 -10.76 10.54
C PRO A 20 -11.92 -9.47 9.77
N ALA A 21 -13.13 -8.92 9.90
CA ALA A 21 -13.46 -7.63 9.33
C ALA A 21 -12.54 -6.55 9.92
N THR A 22 -11.97 -5.70 9.06
CA THR A 22 -11.15 -4.58 9.51
C THR A 22 -12.05 -3.49 10.07
N PRO A 23 -11.85 -3.02 11.32
CA PRO A 23 -12.55 -1.85 11.83
C PRO A 23 -12.32 -0.65 10.89
N GLN A 24 -13.42 -0.10 10.33
CA GLN A 24 -13.36 1.06 9.42
C GLN A 24 -13.19 2.39 10.16
N THR A 25 -13.34 2.34 11.49
CA THR A 25 -13.19 3.47 12.39
C THR A 25 -12.43 2.96 13.60
N PHE A 26 -11.23 3.49 13.80
CA PHE A 26 -10.42 3.24 14.98
C PHE A 26 -10.20 4.60 15.64
N GLU A 27 -10.88 4.86 16.76
CA GLU A 27 -10.80 6.16 17.45
C GLU A 27 -9.34 6.49 17.80
N GLY A 28 -8.96 7.75 17.55
CA GLY A 28 -7.65 8.29 17.94
C GLY A 28 -6.49 8.06 16.98
N ARG A 29 -6.66 7.34 15.85
CA ARG A 29 -5.59 7.18 14.84
C ARG A 29 -5.85 8.03 13.60
N ARG A 30 -5.16 9.16 13.52
CA ARG A 30 -5.07 9.99 12.31
C ARG A 30 -3.69 9.88 11.69
N SER A 31 -3.64 9.99 10.37
CA SER A 31 -2.40 10.10 9.64
C SER A 31 -1.63 11.34 10.09
N SER A 32 -0.33 11.20 10.27
CA SER A 32 0.54 12.25 10.81
C SER A 32 1.98 12.06 10.33
N TYR A 33 2.70 13.15 10.17
CA TYR A 33 4.12 13.14 9.81
C TYR A 33 4.93 13.79 10.92
N VAL A 34 5.80 13.01 11.57
CA VAL A 34 6.59 13.45 12.71
C VAL A 34 8.00 12.91 12.55
N GLN A 35 9.00 13.80 12.65
CA GLN A 35 10.43 13.43 12.64
C GLN A 35 10.82 12.50 11.48
N GLY A 36 10.41 12.83 10.25
CA GLY A 36 10.78 12.05 9.07
C GLY A 36 9.92 10.79 8.83
N THR A 37 8.97 10.50 9.72
CA THR A 37 8.14 9.29 9.69
C THR A 37 6.67 9.64 9.46
N LEU A 38 6.07 9.05 8.44
CA LEU A 38 4.65 9.18 8.12
C LEU A 38 3.88 7.99 8.68
N ASN A 39 2.86 8.25 9.47
CA ASN A 39 1.83 7.29 9.83
C ASN A 39 0.65 7.49 8.88
N VAL A 40 0.21 6.43 8.21
CA VAL A 40 -0.97 6.41 7.34
C VAL A 40 -2.01 5.51 7.97
N ALA A 41 -3.12 6.09 8.42
CA ALA A 41 -4.21 5.34 9.02
C ALA A 41 -5.14 4.76 7.95
N ILE A 42 -5.81 3.65 8.26
CA ILE A 42 -6.80 3.05 7.38
C ILE A 42 -7.97 4.02 7.10
N GLY A 43 -8.40 4.08 5.84
CA GLY A 43 -9.46 4.97 5.37
C GLY A 43 -8.98 6.41 5.12
N GLU A 44 -7.67 6.64 5.14
CA GLU A 44 -7.07 7.94 4.93
C GLU A 44 -6.03 7.94 3.81
N ARG A 45 -5.84 9.12 3.24
CA ARG A 45 -4.77 9.45 2.32
C ARG A 45 -3.98 10.64 2.87
N ALA A 46 -2.69 10.43 3.10
CA ALA A 46 -1.77 11.49 3.47
C ALA A 46 -1.06 12.03 2.23
N THR A 47 -0.98 13.36 2.09
CA THR A 47 -0.21 14.02 1.03
C THR A 47 1.00 14.73 1.61
N LEU A 48 2.20 14.32 1.19
CA LEU A 48 3.45 14.98 1.52
C LEU A 48 3.88 15.91 0.38
N ARG A 49 4.38 17.10 0.69
CA ARG A 49 5.08 17.98 -0.25
C ARG A 49 6.57 17.94 0.04
N ARG A 50 7.40 17.80 -0.99
CA ARG A 50 8.85 17.94 -0.83
C ARG A 50 9.25 19.41 -0.84
N ASN A 51 10.07 19.78 0.13
CA ASN A 51 10.64 21.11 0.28
C ASN A 51 11.94 21.24 -0.52
N ALA A 52 12.42 22.47 -0.71
CA ALA A 52 13.64 22.74 -1.47
C ALA A 52 14.91 22.13 -0.82
N ASP A 53 14.90 21.94 0.51
CA ASP A 53 15.97 21.29 1.28
C ASP A 53 15.90 19.75 1.23
N GLY A 54 14.93 19.18 0.50
CA GLY A 54 14.71 17.74 0.38
C GLY A 54 13.91 17.12 1.52
N THR A 55 13.50 17.88 2.53
CA THR A 55 12.57 17.42 3.58
C THR A 55 11.14 17.36 3.05
N TYR A 56 10.22 16.83 3.88
CA TYR A 56 8.81 16.73 3.52
C TYR A 56 7.92 17.41 4.56
N ASP A 57 6.84 18.01 4.09
CA ASP A 57 5.73 18.50 4.93
C ASP A 57 4.47 17.68 4.66
N LEU A 58 3.73 17.30 5.70
CA LEU A 58 2.36 16.80 5.55
C LEU A 58 1.42 17.99 5.30
N ILE A 59 0.87 18.07 4.10
CA ILE A 59 0.05 19.21 3.67
C ILE A 59 -1.45 18.89 3.60
N ALA A 60 -1.82 17.60 3.54
CA ALA A 60 -3.22 17.18 3.56
C ALA A 60 -3.37 15.76 4.13
N VAL A 61 -4.51 15.53 4.79
CA VAL A 61 -5.00 14.21 5.18
C VAL A 61 -6.47 14.14 4.80
N ASP A 62 -6.79 13.31 3.81
CA ASP A 62 -8.14 13.17 3.28
C ASP A 62 -8.74 11.83 3.72
N ARG A 63 -10.06 11.81 3.97
CA ARG A 63 -10.80 10.54 4.08
C ARG A 63 -11.04 10.00 2.68
N ILE A 64 -10.83 8.70 2.51
CA ILE A 64 -10.95 8.02 1.21
C ILE A 64 -11.88 6.81 1.28
N GLN A 65 -12.31 6.36 0.11
CA GLN A 65 -13.06 5.12 -0.10
C GLN A 65 -12.13 4.04 -0.67
N LEU A 66 -12.55 2.78 -0.64
CA LEU A 66 -11.76 1.69 -1.24
C LEU A 66 -11.41 1.94 -2.72
N ALA A 67 -12.35 2.50 -3.49
CA ALA A 67 -12.16 2.78 -4.91
C ALA A 67 -10.97 3.72 -5.19
N ASP A 68 -10.59 4.55 -4.22
CA ASP A 68 -9.48 5.50 -4.32
C ASP A 68 -8.09 4.83 -4.29
N VAL A 69 -8.01 3.58 -3.81
CA VAL A 69 -6.76 2.82 -3.66
C VAL A 69 -6.73 1.55 -4.52
N LEU A 70 -7.79 1.27 -5.28
CA LEU A 70 -7.80 0.14 -6.20
C LEU A 70 -6.87 0.39 -7.40
N PRO A 71 -6.14 -0.63 -7.86
CA PRO A 71 -5.51 -0.59 -9.18
C PRO A 71 -6.54 -0.28 -10.27
N PRO A 72 -6.14 0.38 -11.38
CA PRO A 72 -7.03 0.59 -12.51
C PRO A 72 -7.58 -0.75 -13.03
N ALA A 73 -8.86 -0.78 -13.38
CA ALA A 73 -9.42 -1.90 -14.12
C ALA A 73 -8.77 -2.01 -15.50
N ASP A 74 -8.70 -3.22 -16.04
CA ASP A 74 -8.19 -3.47 -17.39
C ASP A 74 -8.90 -2.58 -18.42
N GLY A 75 -8.12 -1.89 -19.25
CA GLY A 75 -8.63 -0.96 -20.27
C GLY A 75 -9.03 0.42 -19.76
N SER A 76 -8.81 0.74 -18.48
CA SER A 76 -8.96 2.10 -17.96
C SER A 76 -8.04 3.08 -18.68
N ARG A 77 -8.58 4.26 -19.03
CA ARG A 77 -7.83 5.35 -19.67
C ARG A 77 -7.27 6.38 -18.69
N GLY A 78 -7.69 6.32 -17.42
CA GLY A 78 -7.20 7.20 -16.37
C GLY A 78 -5.84 6.75 -15.84
N GLY A 79 -4.90 7.67 -15.69
CA GLY A 79 -3.62 7.38 -15.05
C GLY A 79 -3.82 7.02 -13.57
N PRO A 80 -3.13 5.98 -13.05
CA PRO A 80 -3.28 5.58 -11.66
C PRO A 80 -2.74 6.61 -10.67
N ASN A 81 -1.92 7.57 -11.12
CA ASN A 81 -1.31 8.59 -10.28
C ASN A 81 -2.08 9.92 -10.38
N GLY A 82 -2.70 10.33 -9.27
CA GLY A 82 -3.37 11.62 -9.13
C GLY A 82 -2.58 12.66 -8.31
N ALA A 83 -1.35 12.36 -7.89
CA ALA A 83 -0.53 13.27 -7.09
C ALA A 83 -0.17 14.53 -7.89
N ALA A 84 -0.24 15.69 -7.22
CA ALA A 84 0.18 16.95 -7.82
C ALA A 84 1.71 16.98 -8.00
N PRO A 85 2.25 17.76 -8.95
CA PRO A 85 3.69 17.92 -9.12
C PRO A 85 4.41 18.24 -7.79
N GLY A 86 5.49 17.52 -7.51
CA GLY A 86 6.30 17.69 -6.28
C GLY A 86 5.72 17.07 -5.01
N THR A 87 4.60 16.34 -5.10
CA THR A 87 3.95 15.69 -3.96
C THR A 87 4.03 14.17 -4.00
N LEU A 88 3.92 13.56 -2.83
CA LEU A 88 3.70 12.13 -2.65
C LEU A 88 2.34 11.92 -1.99
N ARG A 89 1.62 10.86 -2.36
CA ARG A 89 0.40 10.45 -1.66
C ARG A 89 0.49 9.00 -1.22
N PHE A 90 0.04 8.74 0.01
CA PHE A 90 -0.06 7.41 0.57
C PHE A 90 -1.50 7.20 1.03
N GLY A 91 -2.24 6.32 0.36
CA GLY A 91 -3.62 5.98 0.70
C GLY A 91 -3.73 4.55 1.18
N LEU A 92 -4.26 4.34 2.39
CA LEU A 92 -4.47 3.01 2.96
C LEU A 92 -5.97 2.74 3.11
N HIS A 93 -6.44 1.62 2.59
CA HIS A 93 -7.80 1.15 2.84
C HIS A 93 -7.83 -0.37 2.96
N ALA A 94 -8.87 -0.93 3.59
CA ALA A 94 -9.10 -2.37 3.57
C ALA A 94 -10.58 -2.71 3.37
N ARG A 95 -10.84 -3.92 2.85
CA ARG A 95 -12.16 -4.55 2.78
C ARG A 95 -11.99 -6.06 2.98
N GLN A 96 -12.99 -6.73 3.54
CA GLN A 96 -12.87 -8.14 3.96
C GLN A 96 -12.57 -9.12 2.80
N ASP A 97 -13.08 -8.87 1.61
CA ASP A 97 -12.90 -9.68 0.40
C ASP A 97 -11.65 -9.32 -0.41
N VAL A 98 -11.11 -8.11 -0.24
CA VAL A 98 -9.93 -7.62 -0.97
C VAL A 98 -8.65 -7.70 -0.12
N GLY A 99 -8.78 -7.66 1.20
CA GLY A 99 -7.67 -7.42 2.12
C GLY A 99 -7.37 -5.93 2.25
N SER A 100 -6.15 -5.62 2.66
CA SER A 100 -5.64 -4.26 2.80
C SER A 100 -4.84 -3.86 1.58
N LEU A 101 -5.02 -2.60 1.15
CA LEU A 101 -4.35 -2.00 0.00
C LEU A 101 -3.73 -0.68 0.42
N LEU A 102 -2.44 -0.54 0.13
CA LEU A 102 -1.73 0.73 0.15
C LEU A 102 -1.46 1.15 -1.29
N LYS A 103 -1.97 2.32 -1.66
CA LYS A 103 -1.61 2.99 -2.91
C LYS A 103 -0.59 4.08 -2.61
N VAL A 104 0.54 4.05 -3.29
CA VAL A 104 1.55 5.11 -3.23
C VAL A 104 1.64 5.80 -4.58
N GLU A 105 1.48 7.12 -4.58
CA GLU A 105 1.46 7.94 -5.79
C GLU A 105 2.61 8.94 -5.73
N ASN A 106 3.48 8.92 -6.74
CA ASN A 106 4.65 9.77 -6.82
C ASN A 106 4.45 10.85 -7.89
N GLY A 107 4.10 12.07 -7.48
CA GLY A 107 3.98 13.24 -8.36
C GLY A 107 5.31 13.97 -8.58
N GLN A 108 6.44 13.41 -8.16
CA GLN A 108 7.76 14.02 -8.28
C GLN A 108 8.42 13.64 -9.61
N ASP A 109 9.49 14.34 -9.95
CA ASP A 109 10.32 14.11 -11.13
C ASP A 109 11.40 13.03 -10.93
N GLN A 110 11.54 12.53 -9.70
CA GLN A 110 12.46 11.45 -9.32
C GLN A 110 11.68 10.27 -8.74
N GLY A 111 12.24 9.07 -8.85
CA GLY A 111 11.70 7.90 -8.18
C GLY A 111 11.77 8.03 -6.65
N LEU A 112 10.95 7.25 -5.95
CA LEU A 112 10.89 7.21 -4.50
C LEU A 112 11.31 5.82 -4.00
N LYS A 113 12.21 5.81 -3.02
CA LYS A 113 12.48 4.67 -2.16
C LYS A 113 12.04 5.01 -0.73
N TYR A 114 11.49 4.04 -0.03
CA TYR A 114 11.04 4.18 1.35
C TYR A 114 11.09 2.85 2.10
N ALA A 115 11.04 2.91 3.43
CA ALA A 115 10.83 1.76 4.30
C ALA A 115 9.39 1.76 4.80
N GLY A 116 8.74 0.59 4.78
CA GLY A 116 7.38 0.40 5.27
C GLY A 116 7.36 -0.53 6.48
N TYR A 117 6.51 -0.20 7.45
CA TYR A 117 6.17 -1.09 8.57
C TYR A 117 4.65 -1.11 8.76
N VAL A 118 4.06 -2.26 9.02
CA VAL A 118 2.60 -2.41 9.08
C VAL A 118 2.14 -2.76 10.49
N VAL A 119 1.04 -2.14 10.91
CA VAL A 119 0.33 -2.50 12.14
C VAL A 119 -0.91 -3.30 11.75
N ARG A 120 -0.95 -4.56 12.15
CA ARG A 120 -2.00 -5.53 11.79
C ARG A 120 -3.10 -5.60 12.85
N TYR A 121 -4.30 -6.04 12.48
CA TYR A 121 -5.37 -6.38 13.43
C TYR A 121 -5.56 -7.89 13.51
N VAL A 122 -5.13 -8.48 14.63
CA VAL A 122 -5.15 -9.93 14.84
C VAL A 122 -5.83 -10.24 16.17
N GLY A 123 -6.87 -11.06 16.15
CA GLY A 123 -7.57 -11.50 17.37
C GLY A 123 -8.17 -10.36 18.20
N GLY A 124 -8.62 -9.28 17.55
CA GLY A 124 -9.21 -8.13 18.24
C GLY A 124 -8.20 -7.09 18.74
N GLN A 125 -6.91 -7.26 18.44
CA GLN A 125 -5.84 -6.41 18.95
C GLN A 125 -4.93 -5.92 17.81
N ALA A 126 -4.37 -4.71 17.98
CA ALA A 126 -3.32 -4.22 17.11
C ALA A 126 -1.99 -4.92 17.42
N ARG A 127 -1.26 -5.36 16.39
CA ARG A 127 0.08 -5.97 16.47
C ARG A 127 1.06 -5.30 15.51
N GLY A 128 2.36 -5.38 15.81
CA GLY A 128 3.43 -4.69 15.09
C GLY A 128 3.82 -3.35 15.75
N PRO A 129 4.49 -2.42 15.04
CA PRO A 129 4.72 -2.43 13.60
C PRO A 129 5.81 -3.42 13.16
N ASP A 130 5.49 -4.26 12.17
CA ASP A 130 6.42 -5.24 11.59
C ASP A 130 6.93 -4.72 10.24
N ALA A 131 8.20 -4.97 9.92
CA ALA A 131 8.76 -4.55 8.64
C ALA A 131 8.03 -5.22 7.47
N THR A 132 7.85 -4.50 6.37
CA THR A 132 7.32 -5.06 5.12
C THR A 132 8.21 -4.71 3.96
N SER A 133 8.24 -5.59 2.96
CA SER A 133 8.81 -5.26 1.66
C SER A 133 7.87 -4.30 0.95
N VAL A 134 8.44 -3.22 0.42
CA VAL A 134 7.74 -2.22 -0.39
C VAL A 134 8.55 -1.96 -1.65
N CYS A 135 7.86 -1.77 -2.77
CA CYS A 135 8.52 -1.46 -4.02
C CYS A 135 8.92 0.01 -4.08
N THR A 136 9.99 0.32 -4.82
CA THR A 136 10.26 1.70 -5.24
C THR A 136 9.14 2.20 -6.15
N VAL A 137 8.90 3.51 -6.13
CA VAL A 137 7.84 4.17 -6.90
C VAL A 137 8.49 5.09 -7.92
N PRO A 138 8.56 4.71 -9.21
CA PRO A 138 9.17 5.57 -10.22
C PRO A 138 8.52 6.94 -10.33
N ALA A 139 9.25 7.89 -10.91
CA ALA A 139 8.77 9.26 -11.13
C ALA A 139 7.44 9.26 -11.89
N ALA A 140 6.51 10.12 -11.48
CA ALA A 140 5.17 10.24 -12.06
C ALA A 140 4.33 8.94 -12.07
N MET A 141 4.70 7.88 -11.33
CA MET A 141 3.96 6.61 -11.28
C MET A 141 3.23 6.39 -9.96
N ALA A 142 2.48 5.30 -9.90
CA ALA A 142 1.89 4.79 -8.66
C ALA A 142 2.20 3.29 -8.50
N THR A 143 2.37 2.85 -7.26
CA THR A 143 2.48 1.43 -6.88
C THR A 143 1.37 1.03 -5.92
N PHE A 144 1.13 -0.27 -5.84
CA PHE A 144 0.05 -0.86 -5.05
C PHE A 144 0.63 -2.01 -4.25
N GLU A 145 0.60 -1.89 -2.93
CA GLU A 145 0.96 -2.96 -2.01
C GLU A 145 -0.32 -3.60 -1.46
N ARG A 146 -0.32 -4.92 -1.31
CA ARG A 146 -1.49 -5.68 -0.87
C ARG A 146 -1.13 -6.65 0.24
N TRP A 147 -1.98 -6.72 1.25
CA TRP A 147 -1.92 -7.73 2.30
C TRP A 147 -3.29 -8.43 2.42
N PRO A 148 -3.34 -9.76 2.54
CA PRO A 148 -4.60 -10.48 2.70
C PRO A 148 -5.30 -10.15 4.04
N GLU A 149 -4.54 -9.81 5.07
CA GLU A 149 -5.05 -9.45 6.39
C GLU A 149 -5.39 -7.95 6.55
N PRO A 150 -6.19 -7.61 7.58
CA PRO A 150 -6.40 -6.25 8.05
C PRO A 150 -5.13 -5.52 8.51
N VAL A 151 -4.76 -4.45 7.81
CA VAL A 151 -3.72 -3.49 8.19
C VAL A 151 -4.42 -2.21 8.63
N LEU A 152 -4.20 -1.84 9.89
CA LEU A 152 -4.80 -0.65 10.49
C LEU A 152 -4.02 0.62 10.18
N GLN A 153 -2.71 0.47 9.99
CA GLN A 153 -1.78 1.58 9.80
C GLN A 153 -0.53 1.10 9.06
N VAL A 154 -0.01 1.95 8.19
CA VAL A 154 1.36 1.82 7.66
C VAL A 154 2.21 2.97 8.21
N VAL A 155 3.37 2.62 8.73
CA VAL A 155 4.43 3.54 9.11
C VAL A 155 5.43 3.58 7.96
N VAL A 156 5.65 4.76 7.40
CA VAL A 156 6.54 5.01 6.27
C VAL A 156 7.70 5.88 6.75
N GLY A 157 8.93 5.43 6.50
CA GLY A 157 10.15 6.16 6.87
C GLY A 157 11.20 6.06 5.77
N ALA A 158 12.37 6.64 6.05
CA ALA A 158 13.54 6.58 5.17
C ALA A 158 13.24 6.99 3.71
N LEU A 159 12.41 8.02 3.53
CA LEU A 159 12.09 8.57 2.21
C LEU A 159 13.37 9.08 1.55
N SER A 160 13.71 8.55 0.38
CA SER A 160 14.84 8.99 -0.41
C SER A 160 14.55 8.93 -1.90
N PRO A 161 15.24 9.74 -2.73
CA PRO A 161 15.20 9.58 -4.17
C PRO A 161 15.63 8.17 -4.63
N SER A 162 15.12 7.76 -5.78
CA SER A 162 15.54 6.58 -6.53
C SER A 162 15.66 6.92 -8.01
N ASP A 163 16.63 6.30 -8.69
CA ASP A 163 16.82 6.39 -10.14
C ASP A 163 16.13 5.24 -10.90
N ASP A 164 15.36 4.39 -10.18
CA ASP A 164 14.66 3.26 -10.78
C ASP A 164 13.59 3.72 -11.78
N ALA A 165 13.74 3.31 -13.05
CA ALA A 165 12.76 3.58 -14.10
C ALA A 165 11.55 2.62 -14.06
N LEU A 166 11.67 1.51 -13.33
CA LEU A 166 10.62 0.51 -13.11
C LEU A 166 10.53 0.20 -11.61
N PRO A 167 9.36 -0.22 -11.08
CA PRO A 167 9.27 -0.59 -9.67
C PRO A 167 10.23 -1.73 -9.33
N VAL A 168 11.09 -1.52 -8.33
CA VAL A 168 11.99 -2.54 -7.78
C VAL A 168 11.48 -2.93 -6.40
N CYS A 169 11.07 -4.19 -6.28
CA CYS A 169 10.57 -4.76 -5.03
C CYS A 169 11.67 -5.61 -4.38
N PRO A 170 12.07 -5.34 -3.12
CA PRO A 170 12.95 -6.23 -2.40
C PRO A 170 12.26 -7.59 -2.18
N PRO A 171 13.02 -8.68 -1.97
CA PRO A 171 12.43 -9.95 -1.60
C PRO A 171 11.50 -9.78 -0.40
N HIS A 172 10.39 -10.52 -0.37
CA HIS A 172 9.45 -10.48 0.74
C HIS A 172 10.18 -10.81 2.05
N VAL A 173 10.03 -9.93 3.06
CA VAL A 173 10.41 -10.23 4.43
C VAL A 173 9.36 -11.22 4.96
N GLU A 174 9.71 -12.50 5.03
CA GLU A 174 8.98 -13.51 5.80
C GLU A 174 9.51 -13.45 7.24
N ASP A 175 8.62 -13.18 8.21
CA ASP A 175 8.89 -13.43 9.63
C ASP A 175 8.45 -14.85 10.01
#